data_AF-I0YRM8-F1
#
_entry.id   AF-I0YRM8-F1
#
_cell.length_a   1.000
_cell.length_b   1.000
_cell.length_c   1.000
_cell.angle_alpha   90.00
_cell.angle_beta   90.00
_cell.angle_gamma   90.00
#
_symmetry.space_group_name_H-M   'P 1'
#
loop_
_entity.id
_entity.type
_entity.pdbx_description
1 polymer ?
#
loop_
_entity_poly.entity_id
_entity_poly.type
_entity_poly.pdbx_seq_one_letter_code
_entity_poly.pdbx_strand_id
1 'polypeptide(L)'
;MRQEKQQATERQLQELSERVAALQMERDQLERAVESATSGLQGLQQGGSSASAEAMPLDGEVAVTFCFGEASAQLQLTQGQVRALTIEAMADIWKTLVQKMRVILELVDASPAANRLRPRLEGLVHETMRFLWALVDLNPHMLRALNICNVEAPAASVAQPSLNAPRDWPVILARMQLTEGQAHQLLACRRTLLCELGVLISEWDQLWSELQSIRDVDEKPEGAVNHYVEIAALIERLRANVDALSTCRAFYLSFAYTRVLSPVQVARYLVESYPMGPDMLSLVTCLATQGNEPSTRDLLSMARPGAAATAGAGSSAAFGAGGGSATAFGGGGGSHTAFGAGGATSSAAFPAMGTSSAAFGGVAGSAAAFGSGSSSHAAFSGPGDWRQALVHPLRVLHSRSPPASSQQGHR
;
A
#
# COMPACT_ATOMS: atom_id res chain seq x y z
N MET A 1 24.29 47.37 -26.69
CA MET A 1 23.17 46.48 -27.06
C MET A 1 23.51 44.98 -27.05
N ARG A 2 24.22 44.38 -28.03
CA ARG A 2 24.52 42.92 -27.98
C ARG A 2 25.44 42.54 -26.81
N GLN A 3 26.49 43.34 -26.57
CA GLN A 3 27.43 43.11 -25.49
C GLN A 3 26.78 43.23 -24.09
N GLU A 4 25.89 44.21 -23.90
CA GLU A 4 25.14 44.37 -22.64
C GLU A 4 24.17 43.22 -22.38
N LYS A 5 23.50 42.70 -23.42
CA LYS A 5 22.66 41.50 -23.28
C LYS A 5 23.49 40.28 -22.87
N GLN A 6 24.65 40.09 -23.46
CA GLN A 6 25.55 38.98 -23.10
C GLN A 6 26.05 39.11 -21.66
N GLN A 7 26.43 40.32 -21.25
CA GLN A 7 26.89 40.58 -19.88
C GLN A 7 25.76 40.41 -18.84
N ALA A 8 24.52 40.74 -19.21
CA ALA A 8 23.36 40.49 -18.36
C ALA A 8 23.07 38.99 -18.20
N THR A 9 23.18 38.21 -19.27
CA THR A 9 22.99 36.74 -19.19
C THR A 9 24.10 36.05 -18.40
N GLU A 10 25.34 36.51 -18.51
CA GLU A 10 26.46 35.98 -17.71
C GLU A 10 26.26 36.24 -16.21
N ARG A 11 25.79 37.45 -15.84
CA ARG A 11 25.45 37.76 -14.44
C ARG A 11 24.31 36.88 -13.91
N GLN A 12 23.26 36.66 -14.70
CA GLN A 12 22.16 35.78 -14.30
C GLN A 12 22.61 34.33 -14.13
N LEU A 13 23.47 33.83 -15.02
CA LEU A 13 24.06 32.49 -14.89
C LEU A 13 24.90 32.36 -13.62
N GLN A 14 25.69 33.39 -13.31
CA GLN A 14 26.50 33.41 -12.10
C GLN A 14 25.64 33.45 -10.83
N GLU A 15 24.59 34.28 -10.79
CA GLU A 15 23.64 34.33 -9.67
C GLU A 15 22.90 32.98 -9.49
N LEU A 16 22.47 32.34 -10.57
CA LEU A 16 21.83 31.02 -10.52
C LEU A 16 22.82 29.95 -10.03
N SER A 17 24.08 29.99 -10.48
CA SER A 17 25.13 29.09 -10.01
C SER A 17 25.37 29.23 -8.52
N GLU A 18 25.42 30.46 -8.00
CA GLU A 18 25.57 30.74 -6.57
C GLU A 18 24.37 30.24 -5.76
N ARG A 19 23.14 30.45 -6.25
CA ARG A 19 21.92 29.91 -5.61
C ARG A 19 21.90 28.39 -5.58
N VAL A 20 22.31 27.72 -6.66
CA VAL A 20 22.39 26.25 -6.70
C VAL A 20 23.41 25.75 -5.68
N ALA A 21 24.59 26.38 -5.59
CA ALA A 21 25.60 26.02 -4.60
C ALA A 21 25.10 26.22 -3.16
N ALA A 22 24.38 27.30 -2.89
CA ALA A 22 23.79 27.58 -1.57
C ALA A 22 22.73 26.52 -1.18
N LEU A 23 21.82 26.18 -2.09
CA LEU A 23 20.80 25.15 -1.86
C LEU A 23 21.42 23.75 -1.69
N GLN A 24 22.51 23.46 -2.40
CA GLN A 24 23.24 22.20 -2.25
C GLN A 24 23.82 22.07 -0.83
N MET A 25 24.44 23.15 -0.31
CA MET A 25 24.97 23.18 1.06
C MET A 25 23.85 23.05 2.10
N GLU A 26 22.69 23.69 1.88
CA GLU A 26 21.54 23.59 2.78
C GLU A 26 20.98 22.15 2.80
N ARG A 27 20.88 21.49 1.64
CA ARG A 27 20.51 20.07 1.55
C ARG A 27 21.48 19.19 2.35
N ASP A 28 22.78 19.36 2.15
CA ASP A 28 23.81 18.59 2.84
C ASP A 28 23.82 18.85 4.36
N GLN A 29 23.41 20.05 4.79
CA GLN A 29 23.25 20.38 6.21
C GLN A 29 22.01 19.73 6.82
N LEU A 30 20.88 19.76 6.11
CA LEU A 30 19.64 19.10 6.53
C LEU A 30 19.82 17.58 6.59
N GLU A 31 20.50 17.00 5.62
CA GLU A 31 20.78 15.56 5.58
C GLU A 31 21.63 15.13 6.79
N ARG A 32 22.70 15.86 7.11
CA ARG A 32 23.48 15.63 8.35
C ARG A 32 22.66 15.85 9.62
N ALA A 33 21.77 16.83 9.65
CA ALA A 33 20.89 17.07 10.80
C ALA A 33 19.90 15.91 11.00
N VAL A 34 19.35 15.37 9.91
CA VAL A 34 18.47 14.20 9.92
C VAL A 34 19.25 12.97 10.39
N GLU A 35 20.43 12.69 9.84
CA GLU A 35 21.29 11.59 10.30
C GLU A 35 21.64 11.71 11.79
N SER A 36 21.98 12.92 12.26
CA SER A 36 22.27 13.18 13.67
C SER A 36 21.05 12.99 14.56
N ALA A 37 19.86 13.45 14.14
CA ALA A 37 18.62 13.29 14.90
C ALA A 37 18.17 11.82 14.96
N THR A 38 18.35 11.09 13.85
CA THR A 38 17.99 9.67 13.74
C THR A 38 18.94 8.81 14.57
N SER A 39 20.23 9.12 14.56
CA SER A 39 21.24 8.47 15.42
C SER A 39 20.99 8.75 16.91
N GLY A 40 20.58 9.97 17.26
CA GLY A 40 20.21 10.34 18.64
C GLY A 40 18.96 9.61 19.15
N LEU A 41 17.96 9.42 18.30
CA LEU A 41 16.77 8.63 18.61
C LEU A 41 17.09 7.14 18.82
N GLN A 42 18.03 6.57 18.04
CA GLN A 42 18.51 5.22 18.26
C GLN A 42 19.27 5.08 19.60
N GLY A 43 20.04 6.10 20.01
CA GLY A 43 20.72 6.12 21.31
C GLY A 43 19.78 6.27 22.51
N LEU A 44 18.72 7.09 22.38
CA LEU A 44 17.73 7.29 23.45
C LEU A 44 16.82 6.07 23.65
N GLN A 45 16.56 5.28 22.61
CA GLN A 45 15.90 3.97 22.76
C GLN A 45 16.77 2.96 23.53
N GLN A 46 18.09 3.13 23.59
CA GLN A 46 18.99 2.24 24.33
C GLN A 46 19.23 2.66 25.81
N GLY A 47 18.96 3.92 26.17
CA GLY A 47 19.36 4.46 27.49
C GLY A 47 18.26 4.59 28.56
N GLY A 48 16.98 4.36 28.23
CA GLY A 48 15.85 4.81 29.05
C GLY A 48 15.04 3.74 29.80
N SER A 49 15.40 2.45 29.76
CA SER A 49 14.55 1.40 30.36
C SER A 49 15.33 0.47 31.30
N SER A 50 15.70 1.00 32.46
CA SER A 50 16.14 0.22 33.61
C SER A 50 14.96 -0.08 34.54
N ALA A 51 13.93 -0.79 34.06
CA ALA A 51 12.96 -1.56 34.87
C ALA A 51 11.75 -2.07 34.03
N SER A 52 11.97 -2.74 32.91
CA SER A 52 11.04 -3.78 32.47
C SER A 52 11.78 -4.70 31.51
N ALA A 53 11.94 -5.97 31.89
CA ALA A 53 12.52 -7.01 31.05
C ALA A 53 11.52 -7.42 29.94
N GLU A 54 11.07 -6.46 29.14
CA GLU A 54 10.37 -6.71 27.88
C GLU A 54 11.42 -6.96 26.80
N ALA A 55 11.35 -8.13 26.20
CA ALA A 55 12.29 -8.65 25.22
C ALA A 55 12.55 -7.61 24.12
N MET A 56 13.79 -7.11 24.06
CA MET A 56 14.30 -6.43 22.87
C MET A 56 13.99 -7.33 21.66
N PRO A 57 13.29 -6.83 20.63
CA PRO A 57 12.98 -7.63 19.45
C PRO A 57 14.32 -8.10 18.87
N LEU A 58 14.55 -9.40 18.97
CA LEU A 58 15.78 -10.03 18.49
C LEU A 58 15.85 -9.76 16.99
N ASP A 59 16.82 -8.96 16.57
CA ASP A 59 17.12 -8.64 15.16
C ASP A 59 17.47 -9.90 14.31
N GLY A 60 17.47 -11.08 14.95
CA GLY A 60 17.61 -12.39 14.36
C GLY A 60 16.31 -13.07 13.92
N GLU A 61 15.13 -12.47 14.09
CA GLU A 61 13.89 -13.07 13.58
C GLU A 61 13.89 -13.11 12.04
N VAL A 62 13.63 -14.28 11.47
CA VAL A 62 13.59 -14.51 10.02
C VAL A 62 12.34 -13.85 9.45
N ALA A 63 12.51 -12.86 8.58
CA ALA A 63 11.42 -12.17 7.90
C ALA A 63 10.96 -12.94 6.65
N VAL A 64 11.91 -13.43 5.85
CA VAL A 64 11.62 -14.12 4.57
C VAL A 64 12.56 -15.30 4.40
N THR A 65 12.02 -16.42 3.92
CA THR A 65 12.80 -17.58 3.47
C THR A 65 12.45 -17.87 2.02
N PHE A 66 13.48 -17.91 1.18
CA PHE A 66 13.40 -18.33 -0.21
C PHE A 66 13.97 -19.73 -0.32
N CYS A 67 13.23 -20.63 -0.98
CA CYS A 67 13.74 -21.91 -1.42
C CYS A 67 14.02 -21.89 -2.92
N PHE A 68 13.56 -20.87 -3.66
CA PHE A 68 13.73 -20.75 -5.10
C PHE A 68 13.26 -22.00 -5.87
N GLY A 69 12.27 -22.71 -5.31
CA GLY A 69 11.77 -23.98 -5.79
C GLY A 69 12.77 -25.16 -5.73
N GLU A 70 13.85 -25.06 -4.95
CA GLU A 70 14.89 -26.08 -4.76
C GLU A 70 15.14 -26.31 -3.26
N ALA A 71 15.13 -27.56 -2.79
CA ALA A 71 15.28 -27.83 -1.36
C ALA A 71 16.67 -27.47 -0.80
N SER A 72 17.68 -27.42 -1.65
CA SER A 72 19.10 -27.25 -1.27
C SER A 72 19.58 -25.80 -1.19
N ALA A 73 18.89 -24.87 -1.84
CA ALA A 73 19.29 -23.47 -1.87
C ALA A 73 18.30 -22.62 -1.08
N GLN A 74 18.64 -22.30 0.17
CA GLN A 74 17.82 -21.44 1.01
C GLN A 74 18.50 -20.09 1.23
N LEU A 75 17.85 -19.01 0.81
CA LEU A 75 18.19 -17.66 1.23
C LEU A 75 17.22 -17.27 2.35
N GLN A 76 17.74 -16.98 3.53
CA GLN A 76 16.95 -16.46 4.64
C GLN A 76 17.36 -15.00 4.88
N LEU A 77 16.37 -14.13 4.95
CA LEU A 77 16.55 -12.72 5.30
C LEU A 77 15.92 -12.48 6.67
N THR A 78 16.72 -12.01 7.62
CA THR A 78 16.22 -11.51 8.91
C THR A 78 15.54 -10.15 8.74
N GLN A 79 14.78 -9.70 9.75
CA GLN A 79 14.16 -8.38 9.72
C GLN A 79 15.19 -7.26 9.52
N GLY A 80 16.32 -7.30 10.25
CA GLY A 80 17.43 -6.36 10.08
C GLY A 80 18.02 -6.36 8.67
N GLN A 81 18.15 -7.53 8.05
CA GLN A 81 18.64 -7.66 6.67
C GLN A 81 17.67 -7.07 5.64
N VAL A 82 16.35 -7.21 5.83
CA VAL A 82 15.35 -6.59 4.95
C VAL A 82 15.36 -5.07 5.08
N ARG A 83 15.51 -4.54 6.31
CA ARG A 83 15.65 -3.10 6.56
C ARG A 83 16.92 -2.51 5.92
N ALA A 84 18.03 -3.24 6.01
CA ALA A 84 19.33 -2.84 5.46
C ALA A 84 19.57 -3.25 3.99
N LEU A 85 18.54 -3.75 3.31
CA LEU A 85 18.66 -4.25 1.94
C LEU A 85 19.07 -3.10 1.00
N THR A 86 20.08 -3.34 0.16
CA THR A 86 20.52 -2.39 -0.88
C THR A 86 19.73 -2.59 -2.17
N ILE A 87 19.79 -1.61 -3.08
CA ILE A 87 19.09 -1.70 -4.38
C ILE A 87 19.67 -2.83 -5.22
N GLU A 88 20.99 -3.04 -5.18
CA GLU A 88 21.68 -4.10 -5.90
C GLU A 88 21.26 -5.48 -5.39
N ALA A 89 21.27 -5.68 -4.07
CA ALA A 89 20.85 -6.95 -3.47
C ALA A 89 19.36 -7.24 -3.74
N MET A 90 18.51 -6.20 -3.68
CA MET A 90 17.10 -6.31 -4.04
C MET A 90 16.92 -6.68 -5.51
N ALA A 91 17.66 -6.04 -6.42
CA ALA A 91 17.63 -6.30 -7.85
C ALA A 91 18.03 -7.75 -8.16
N ASP A 92 19.08 -8.26 -7.51
CA ASP A 92 19.54 -9.65 -7.68
C ASP A 92 18.50 -10.66 -7.21
N ILE A 93 17.86 -10.41 -6.05
CA ILE A 93 16.76 -11.25 -5.55
C ILE A 93 15.58 -11.22 -6.52
N TRP A 94 15.14 -10.03 -6.94
CA TRP A 94 14.01 -9.85 -7.85
C TRP A 94 14.26 -10.53 -9.20
N LYS A 95 15.43 -10.31 -9.80
CA LYS A 95 15.87 -10.95 -11.04
C LYS A 95 15.86 -12.46 -10.94
N THR A 96 16.40 -13.02 -9.85
CA THR A 96 16.43 -14.47 -9.61
C THR A 96 15.02 -15.07 -9.52
N LEU A 97 14.12 -14.43 -8.77
CA LEU A 97 12.72 -14.86 -8.64
C LEU A 97 12.01 -14.83 -10.00
N VAL A 98 12.13 -13.72 -10.75
CA VAL A 98 11.50 -13.55 -12.06
C VAL A 98 12.03 -14.56 -13.08
N GLN A 99 13.34 -14.77 -13.15
CA GLN A 99 13.94 -15.73 -14.09
C GLN A 99 13.48 -17.15 -13.81
N LYS A 100 13.44 -17.56 -12.53
CA LYS A 100 12.94 -18.89 -12.16
C LYS A 100 11.44 -19.05 -12.47
N MET A 101 10.62 -18.02 -12.21
CA MET A 101 9.20 -18.04 -12.59
C MET A 101 9.03 -18.17 -14.10
N ARG A 102 9.80 -17.42 -14.89
CA ARG A 102 9.77 -17.46 -16.35
C ARG A 102 10.05 -18.86 -16.90
N VAL A 103 11.14 -19.49 -16.47
CA VAL A 103 11.50 -20.85 -16.90
C VAL A 103 10.38 -21.85 -16.58
N ILE A 104 9.80 -21.78 -15.38
CA ILE A 104 8.70 -22.67 -14.99
C ILE A 104 7.44 -22.39 -15.81
N LEU A 105 7.11 -21.11 -16.07
CA LEU A 105 5.96 -20.73 -16.89
C LEU A 105 6.08 -21.23 -18.33
N GLU A 106 7.25 -21.09 -18.95
CA GLU A 106 7.49 -21.60 -20.31
C GLU A 106 7.23 -23.12 -20.40
N LEU A 107 7.66 -23.88 -19.40
CA LEU A 107 7.40 -25.32 -19.33
C LEU A 107 5.92 -25.64 -19.10
N VAL A 108 5.24 -24.88 -18.23
CA VAL A 108 3.81 -25.05 -17.94
C VAL A 108 2.95 -24.71 -19.16
N ASP A 109 3.31 -23.68 -19.93
CA ASP A 109 2.58 -23.25 -21.11
C ASP A 109 2.84 -24.16 -22.32
N ALA A 110 4.03 -24.77 -22.42
CA ALA A 110 4.39 -25.66 -23.53
C ALA A 110 3.72 -27.03 -23.50
N SER A 111 3.30 -27.54 -22.32
CA SER A 111 2.74 -28.89 -22.23
C SER A 111 1.74 -29.05 -21.08
N PRO A 112 0.53 -29.62 -21.32
CA PRO A 112 -0.38 -29.97 -20.24
C PRO A 112 0.17 -31.04 -19.28
N ALA A 113 1.14 -31.84 -19.73
CA ALA A 113 1.84 -32.79 -18.86
C ALA A 113 2.72 -32.09 -17.80
N ALA A 114 3.10 -30.83 -18.03
CA ALA A 114 3.85 -30.01 -17.08
C ALA A 114 3.01 -29.47 -15.92
N ASN A 115 1.74 -29.89 -15.78
CA ASN A 115 0.92 -29.62 -14.59
C ASN A 115 1.60 -30.03 -13.27
N ARG A 116 2.57 -30.96 -13.31
CA ARG A 116 3.42 -31.34 -12.16
C ARG A 116 4.30 -30.18 -11.64
N LEU A 117 4.58 -29.18 -12.46
CA LEU A 117 5.38 -28.01 -12.10
C LEU A 117 4.55 -26.90 -11.44
N ARG A 118 3.21 -26.98 -11.51
CA ARG A 118 2.32 -25.96 -10.94
C ARG A 118 2.54 -25.75 -9.43
N PRO A 119 2.66 -26.77 -8.57
CA PRO A 119 2.95 -26.56 -7.15
C PRO A 119 4.28 -25.85 -6.90
N ARG A 120 5.28 -26.07 -7.76
CA ARG A 120 6.58 -25.39 -7.69
C ARG A 120 6.45 -23.91 -8.04
N LEU A 121 5.67 -23.60 -9.09
CA LEU A 121 5.36 -22.22 -9.46
C LEU A 121 4.59 -21.51 -8.34
N GLU A 122 3.60 -22.18 -7.76
CA GLU A 122 2.80 -21.68 -6.63
C GLU A 122 3.69 -21.35 -5.42
N GLY A 123 4.63 -22.24 -5.08
CA GLY A 123 5.63 -21.99 -4.05
C GLY A 123 6.47 -20.74 -4.33
N LEU A 124 6.95 -20.59 -5.56
CA LEU A 124 7.80 -19.44 -5.95
C LEU A 124 7.03 -18.11 -5.96
N VAL A 125 5.77 -18.12 -6.41
CA VAL A 125 4.87 -16.96 -6.31
C VAL A 125 4.65 -16.59 -4.84
N HIS A 126 4.43 -17.58 -3.99
CA HIS A 126 4.21 -17.34 -2.57
C HIS A 126 5.46 -16.79 -1.86
N GLU A 127 6.64 -17.32 -2.16
CA GLU A 127 7.94 -16.76 -1.72
C GLU A 127 8.10 -15.30 -2.16
N THR A 128 7.81 -15.01 -3.43
CA THR A 128 7.87 -13.65 -3.99
C THR A 128 6.90 -12.71 -3.28
N MET A 129 5.66 -13.16 -3.02
CA MET A 129 4.69 -12.34 -2.32
C MET A 129 5.10 -12.06 -0.87
N ARG A 130 5.63 -13.06 -0.15
CA ARG A 130 6.18 -12.84 1.20
C ARG A 130 7.30 -11.81 1.20
N PHE A 131 8.18 -11.86 0.20
CA PHE A 131 9.24 -10.85 0.06
C PHE A 131 8.67 -9.45 -0.15
N LEU A 132 7.71 -9.29 -1.06
CA LEU A 132 7.06 -7.98 -1.28
C LEU A 132 6.36 -7.48 -0.02
N TRP A 133 5.70 -8.35 0.76
CA TRP A 133 5.09 -7.97 2.04
C TRP A 133 6.12 -7.59 3.10
N ALA A 134 7.22 -8.32 3.20
CA ALA A 134 8.32 -7.93 4.09
C ALA A 134 8.90 -6.57 3.71
N LEU A 135 8.96 -6.22 2.42
CA LEU A 135 9.32 -4.87 2.00
C LEU A 135 8.26 -3.83 2.38
N VAL A 136 6.96 -4.13 2.29
CA VAL A 136 5.89 -3.23 2.76
C VAL A 136 6.09 -2.90 4.24
N ASP A 137 6.37 -3.91 5.07
CA ASP A 137 6.40 -3.77 6.53
C ASP A 137 7.74 -3.22 7.04
N LEU A 138 8.86 -3.63 6.43
CA LEU A 138 10.19 -3.38 6.96
C LEU A 138 11.01 -2.38 6.13
N ASN A 139 10.71 -2.22 4.84
CA ASN A 139 11.47 -1.34 3.95
C ASN A 139 10.63 -0.75 2.80
N PRO A 140 9.63 0.11 3.11
CA PRO A 140 8.69 0.63 2.11
C PRO A 140 9.38 1.52 1.06
N HIS A 141 10.51 2.15 1.41
CA HIS A 141 11.35 2.87 0.46
C HIS A 141 11.89 1.94 -0.63
N MET A 142 12.39 0.75 -0.25
CA MET A 142 12.88 -0.23 -1.21
C MET A 142 11.78 -0.77 -2.12
N LEU A 143 10.58 -1.01 -1.59
CA LEU A 143 9.42 -1.37 -2.42
C LEU A 143 9.11 -0.28 -3.45
N ARG A 144 9.19 0.99 -3.04
CA ARG A 144 9.00 2.12 -3.94
C ARG A 144 10.08 2.15 -5.03
N ALA A 145 11.34 1.96 -4.65
CA ALA A 145 12.47 1.88 -5.58
C ALA A 145 12.26 0.75 -6.60
N LEU A 146 11.92 -0.46 -6.15
CA LEU A 146 11.59 -1.59 -7.02
C LEU A 146 10.49 -1.24 -8.03
N ASN A 147 9.46 -0.49 -7.62
CA ASN A 147 8.36 -0.10 -8.53
C ASN A 147 8.70 1.00 -9.53
N ILE A 148 9.72 1.83 -9.29
CA ILE A 148 10.05 2.98 -10.16
C ILE A 148 11.37 2.82 -10.91
N CYS A 149 12.27 1.97 -10.42
CA CYS A 149 13.59 1.75 -10.99
C CYS A 149 13.56 0.55 -11.93
N ASN A 150 14.22 0.70 -13.07
CA ASN A 150 14.60 -0.42 -13.92
C ASN A 150 15.81 -1.11 -13.26
N VAL A 151 15.63 -2.33 -12.75
CA VAL A 151 16.69 -3.06 -12.02
C VAL A 151 17.88 -3.49 -12.90
N GLU A 152 17.75 -3.43 -14.22
CA GLU A 152 18.82 -3.70 -15.18
C GLU A 152 19.52 -2.42 -15.68
N ALA A 153 19.08 -1.24 -15.25
CA ALA A 153 19.74 -0.01 -15.64
C ALA A 153 21.16 0.03 -15.05
N PRO A 154 22.19 0.41 -15.83
CA PRO A 154 23.55 0.50 -15.31
C PRO A 154 23.59 1.48 -14.14
N ALA A 155 24.41 1.21 -13.11
CA ALA A 155 24.50 2.04 -11.90
C ALA A 155 24.68 3.55 -12.18
N ALA A 156 25.38 3.89 -13.27
CA ALA A 156 25.56 5.27 -13.73
C ALA A 156 24.26 5.95 -14.21
N SER A 157 23.25 5.19 -14.62
CA SER A 157 21.93 5.66 -15.06
C SER A 157 20.87 5.63 -13.96
N VAL A 158 21.16 5.05 -12.80
CA VAL A 158 20.23 4.99 -11.65
C VAL A 158 19.91 6.40 -11.12
N ALA A 159 20.80 7.36 -11.37
CA ALA A 159 20.61 8.77 -11.01
C ALA A 159 19.42 9.45 -11.71
N GLN A 160 18.86 8.87 -12.78
CA GLN A 160 17.62 9.34 -13.37
C GLN A 160 16.53 8.27 -13.24
N PRO A 161 15.57 8.42 -12.31
CA PRO A 161 14.40 7.57 -12.29
C PRO A 161 13.73 7.70 -13.66
N SER A 162 13.67 6.58 -14.39
CA SER A 162 12.99 6.47 -15.67
C SER A 162 11.47 6.48 -15.46
N LEU A 163 10.97 7.56 -14.86
CA LEU A 163 9.55 7.86 -14.69
C LEU A 163 8.79 7.83 -16.02
N ASN A 164 9.52 7.89 -17.14
CA ASN A 164 8.99 8.03 -18.50
C ASN A 164 9.14 6.79 -19.38
N ALA A 165 9.54 5.62 -18.86
CA ALA A 165 9.41 4.38 -19.63
C ALA A 165 7.98 3.85 -19.44
N PRO A 166 7.02 4.15 -20.35
CA PRO A 166 5.66 3.66 -20.19
C PRO A 166 5.70 2.13 -20.22
N ARG A 167 5.22 1.51 -19.14
CA ARG A 167 4.99 0.08 -19.16
C ARG A 167 3.79 -0.20 -20.05
N ASP A 168 3.91 -1.21 -20.90
CA ASP A 168 2.82 -1.63 -21.78
C ASP A 168 1.80 -2.47 -21.00
N TRP A 169 1.07 -1.81 -20.09
CA TRP A 169 0.03 -2.43 -19.28
C TRP A 169 -1.03 -3.18 -20.10
N PRO A 170 -1.47 -2.71 -21.28
CA PRO A 170 -2.33 -3.49 -22.16
C PRO A 170 -1.76 -4.86 -22.54
N VAL A 171 -0.47 -4.93 -22.89
CA VAL A 171 0.19 -6.21 -23.21
C VAL A 171 0.30 -7.11 -21.98
N ILE A 172 0.65 -6.55 -20.81
CA ILE A 172 0.70 -7.31 -19.55
C ILE A 172 -0.68 -7.91 -19.23
N LEU A 173 -1.75 -7.11 -19.31
CA LEU A 173 -3.13 -7.56 -19.09
C LEU A 173 -3.53 -8.69 -20.05
N ALA A 174 -3.21 -8.56 -21.33
CA ALA A 174 -3.51 -9.59 -22.33
C ALA A 174 -2.80 -10.92 -21.99
N ARG A 175 -1.54 -10.88 -21.55
CA ARG A 175 -0.77 -12.06 -21.15
C ARG A 175 -1.26 -12.70 -19.86
N MET A 176 -1.86 -11.93 -18.96
CA MET A 176 -2.46 -12.49 -17.75
C MET A 176 -3.66 -13.40 -18.04
N GLN A 177 -4.29 -13.32 -19.22
CA GLN A 177 -5.43 -14.16 -19.59
C GLN A 177 -6.51 -14.18 -18.49
N LEU A 178 -6.94 -13.00 -18.07
CA LEU A 178 -7.97 -12.86 -17.04
C LEU A 178 -9.30 -13.39 -17.56
N THR A 179 -10.01 -14.15 -16.73
CA THR A 179 -11.42 -14.45 -17.01
C THR A 179 -12.26 -13.19 -16.83
N GLU A 180 -13.42 -13.11 -17.49
CA GLU A 180 -14.36 -12.00 -17.33
C GLU A 180 -14.77 -11.80 -15.86
N GLY A 181 -15.00 -12.90 -15.12
CA GLY A 181 -15.31 -12.85 -13.69
C GLY A 181 -14.18 -12.25 -12.85
N GLN A 182 -12.93 -12.60 -13.14
CA GLN A 182 -11.77 -12.01 -12.45
C GLN A 182 -11.61 -10.53 -12.79
N ALA A 183 -11.81 -10.14 -14.06
CA ALA A 183 -11.77 -8.74 -14.47
C ALA A 183 -12.81 -7.91 -13.70
N HIS A 184 -14.07 -8.38 -13.63
CA HIS A 184 -15.12 -7.74 -12.84
C HIS A 184 -14.76 -7.64 -11.35
N GLN A 185 -14.18 -8.70 -10.76
CA GLN A 185 -13.75 -8.67 -9.36
C GLN A 185 -12.62 -7.66 -9.10
N LEU A 186 -11.63 -7.56 -10.00
CA LEU A 186 -10.56 -6.55 -9.91
C LEU A 186 -11.12 -5.13 -10.02
N LEU A 187 -12.07 -4.89 -10.93
CA LEU A 187 -12.71 -3.58 -11.10
C LEU A 187 -13.56 -3.22 -9.88
N ALA A 188 -14.32 -4.17 -9.33
CA ALA A 188 -15.05 -3.97 -8.09
C ALA A 188 -14.11 -3.64 -6.92
N CYS A 189 -13.02 -4.40 -6.77
CA CYS A 189 -11.95 -4.15 -5.80
C CYS A 189 -11.38 -2.73 -5.95
N ARG A 190 -11.05 -2.30 -7.18
CA ARG A 190 -10.57 -0.94 -7.46
C ARG A 190 -11.57 0.14 -7.04
N ARG A 191 -12.85 -0.03 -7.36
CA ARG A 191 -13.89 0.95 -6.98
C ARG A 191 -13.96 1.11 -5.47
N THR A 192 -14.03 -0.01 -4.74
CA THR A 192 -14.10 0.03 -3.27
C THR A 192 -12.85 0.66 -2.67
N LEU A 193 -11.66 0.23 -3.11
CA LEU A 193 -10.39 0.82 -2.68
C LEU A 193 -10.37 2.34 -2.89
N LEU A 194 -10.70 2.81 -4.10
CA LEU A 194 -10.63 4.24 -4.42
C LEU A 194 -11.68 5.05 -3.64
N CYS A 195 -12.86 4.48 -3.39
CA CYS A 195 -13.85 5.14 -2.54
C CYS A 195 -13.32 5.27 -1.09
N GLU A 196 -12.78 4.20 -0.51
CA GLU A 196 -12.23 4.25 0.85
C GLU A 196 -11.03 5.19 0.96
N LEU A 197 -10.13 5.17 -0.02
CA LEU A 197 -9.02 6.13 -0.10
C LEU A 197 -9.53 7.57 -0.22
N GLY A 198 -10.61 7.82 -0.96
CA GLY A 198 -11.20 9.14 -1.08
C GLY A 198 -11.71 9.70 0.26
N VAL A 199 -12.30 8.84 1.10
CA VAL A 199 -12.72 9.19 2.47
C VAL A 199 -11.50 9.51 3.34
N LEU A 200 -10.49 8.63 3.34
CA LEU A 200 -9.28 8.81 4.14
C LEU A 200 -8.47 10.05 3.74
N ILE A 201 -8.38 10.35 2.43
CA ILE A 201 -7.74 11.57 1.93
C ILE A 201 -8.53 12.81 2.34
N SER A 202 -9.87 12.75 2.37
CA SER A 202 -10.68 13.87 2.85
C SER A 202 -10.46 14.15 4.34
N GLU A 203 -10.32 13.09 5.14
CA GLU A 203 -9.96 13.22 6.57
C GLU A 203 -8.55 13.80 6.72
N TRP A 204 -7.60 13.36 5.90
CA TRP A 204 -6.25 13.93 5.87
C TRP A 204 -6.26 15.43 5.54
N ASP A 205 -6.99 15.84 4.48
CA ASP A 205 -7.16 17.23 4.07
C ASP A 205 -7.74 18.07 5.24
N GLN A 206 -8.75 17.53 5.94
CA GLN A 206 -9.37 18.18 7.10
C GLN A 206 -8.39 18.33 8.28
N LEU A 207 -7.73 17.24 8.69
CA LEU A 207 -6.75 17.24 9.78
C LEU A 207 -5.61 18.23 9.51
N TRP A 208 -5.15 18.27 8.25
CA TRP A 208 -4.12 19.20 7.83
C TRP A 208 -4.61 20.66 7.91
N SER A 209 -5.85 20.93 7.48
CA SER A 209 -6.45 22.27 7.62
C SER A 209 -6.61 22.69 9.07
N GLU A 210 -7.05 21.79 9.96
CA GLU A 210 -7.12 22.04 11.42
C GLU A 210 -5.73 22.39 11.96
N LEU A 211 -4.70 21.64 11.59
CA LEU A 211 -3.32 21.88 12.03
C LEU A 211 -2.78 23.24 11.55
N GLN A 212 -3.04 23.61 10.29
CA GLN A 212 -2.62 24.92 9.77
C GLN A 212 -3.35 26.08 10.48
N SER A 213 -4.62 25.89 10.84
CA SER A 213 -5.39 26.95 11.52
C SER A 213 -4.84 27.30 12.92
N ILE A 214 -4.16 26.36 13.59
CA ILE A 214 -3.53 26.62 14.89
C ILE A 214 -2.22 27.42 14.72
N ARG A 215 -1.50 27.19 13.61
CA ARG A 215 -0.22 27.85 13.33
C ARG A 215 -0.35 29.37 13.20
N ASP A 216 -1.52 29.85 12.79
CA ASP A 216 -1.82 31.27 12.63
C ASP A 216 -2.08 32.00 13.97
N VAL A 217 -2.12 31.29 15.11
CA VAL A 217 -2.52 31.84 16.44
C VAL A 217 -1.33 32.30 17.30
N ASP A 218 -0.09 32.13 16.83
CA ASP A 218 1.14 32.14 17.63
C ASP A 218 1.67 33.50 18.14
N GLU A 219 0.82 34.52 18.31
CA GLU A 219 1.26 35.85 18.81
C GLU A 219 1.14 36.03 20.34
N LYS A 220 0.48 35.12 21.07
CA LYS A 220 0.23 35.30 22.52
C LYS A 220 0.85 34.20 23.39
N PRO A 221 1.69 34.56 24.39
CA PRO A 221 2.42 33.58 25.22
C PRO A 221 1.52 32.74 26.13
N GLU A 222 0.31 33.23 26.47
CA GLU A 222 -0.63 32.50 27.33
C GLU A 222 -1.41 31.39 26.58
N GLY A 223 -1.41 31.39 25.24
CA GLY A 223 -2.06 30.36 24.42
C GLY A 223 -1.18 29.13 24.14
N ALA A 224 0.15 29.25 24.29
CA ALA A 224 1.11 28.28 23.80
C ALA A 224 0.95 26.85 24.39
N VAL A 225 0.59 26.74 25.67
CA VAL A 225 0.44 25.43 26.34
C VAL A 225 -0.77 24.65 25.83
N ASN A 226 -1.91 25.33 25.61
CA ASN A 226 -3.12 24.68 25.11
C ASN A 226 -2.94 24.23 23.66
N HIS A 227 -2.30 25.05 22.82
CA HIS A 227 -2.02 24.70 21.43
C HIS A 227 -1.09 23.49 21.30
N TYR A 228 -0.15 23.30 22.22
CA TYR A 228 0.72 22.11 22.18
C TYR A 228 -0.07 20.81 22.32
N VAL A 229 -1.03 20.75 23.26
CA VAL A 229 -1.87 19.56 23.48
C VAL A 229 -2.76 19.29 22.25
N GLU A 230 -3.34 20.34 21.67
CA GLU A 230 -4.15 20.25 20.45
C GLU A 230 -3.33 19.76 19.25
N ILE A 231 -2.14 20.33 19.03
CA ILE A 231 -1.22 19.94 17.97
C ILE A 231 -0.80 18.47 18.15
N ALA A 232 -0.46 18.05 19.36
CA ALA A 232 -0.10 16.66 19.63
C ALA A 232 -1.26 15.70 19.29
N ALA A 233 -2.49 16.04 19.68
CA ALA A 233 -3.67 15.24 19.35
C ALA A 233 -3.94 15.17 17.83
N LEU A 234 -3.76 16.28 17.10
CA LEU A 234 -3.89 16.31 15.64
C LEU A 234 -2.81 15.48 14.95
N ILE A 235 -1.56 15.54 15.43
CA ILE A 235 -0.46 14.73 14.91
C ILE A 235 -0.75 13.23 15.10
N GLU A 236 -1.26 12.81 16.25
CA GLU A 236 -1.65 11.41 16.48
C GLU A 236 -2.79 10.96 15.56
N ARG A 237 -3.81 11.80 15.36
CA ARG A 237 -4.88 11.53 14.38
C ARG A 237 -4.33 11.41 12.95
N LEU A 238 -3.40 12.29 12.58
CA LEU A 238 -2.75 12.27 11.27
C LEU A 238 -1.94 10.99 11.06
N ARG A 239 -1.17 10.55 12.08
CA ARG A 239 -0.45 9.27 12.06
C ARG A 239 -1.39 8.09 11.86
N ALA A 240 -2.47 8.03 12.64
CA ALA A 240 -3.48 6.98 12.52
C ALA A 240 -4.16 6.96 11.15
N ASN A 241 -4.41 8.12 10.55
CA ASN A 241 -4.98 8.23 9.19
C ASN A 241 -3.98 7.75 8.11
N VAL A 242 -2.70 8.09 8.22
CA VAL A 242 -1.64 7.58 7.33
C VAL A 242 -1.51 6.05 7.43
N ASP A 243 -1.57 5.50 8.64
CA ASP A 243 -1.56 4.05 8.85
C ASP A 243 -2.81 3.38 8.23
N ALA A 244 -3.98 4.02 8.35
CA ALA A 244 -5.21 3.54 7.71
C ALA A 244 -5.11 3.56 6.18
N LEU A 245 -4.51 4.60 5.58
CA LEU A 245 -4.25 4.67 4.14
C LEU A 245 -3.34 3.52 3.67
N SER A 246 -2.26 3.27 4.40
CA SER A 246 -1.34 2.17 4.10
C SER A 246 -2.03 0.80 4.21
N THR A 247 -2.76 0.58 5.30
CA THR A 247 -3.49 -0.67 5.58
C THR A 247 -4.57 -0.94 4.55
N CYS A 248 -5.36 0.09 4.18
CA CYS A 248 -6.39 -0.02 3.15
C CYS A 248 -5.77 -0.47 1.82
N ARG A 249 -4.68 0.19 1.38
CA ARG A 249 -3.98 -0.21 0.15
C ARG A 249 -3.45 -1.64 0.24
N ALA A 250 -2.76 -1.99 1.32
CA ALA A 250 -2.21 -3.34 1.52
C ALA A 250 -3.31 -4.42 1.46
N PHE A 251 -4.45 -4.18 2.11
CA PHE A 251 -5.59 -5.10 2.12
C PHE A 251 -6.11 -5.42 0.71
N TYR A 252 -6.44 -4.39 -0.08
CA TYR A 252 -7.00 -4.61 -1.42
C TYR A 252 -5.99 -5.19 -2.41
N LEU A 253 -4.71 -4.80 -2.31
CA LEU A 253 -3.65 -5.40 -3.10
C LEU A 253 -3.46 -6.89 -2.74
N SER A 254 -3.46 -7.21 -1.45
CA SER A 254 -3.41 -8.61 -0.99
C SER A 254 -4.61 -9.42 -1.46
N PHE A 255 -5.80 -8.85 -1.40
CA PHE A 255 -7.01 -9.48 -1.91
C PHE A 255 -6.89 -9.82 -3.41
N ALA A 256 -6.39 -8.89 -4.24
CA ALA A 256 -6.18 -9.14 -5.66
C ALA A 256 -5.22 -10.32 -5.90
N TYR A 257 -4.06 -10.35 -5.23
CA TYR A 257 -3.06 -11.41 -5.41
C TYR A 257 -3.51 -12.78 -4.89
N THR A 258 -4.24 -12.83 -3.77
CA THR A 258 -4.51 -14.08 -3.05
C THR A 258 -5.90 -14.67 -3.31
N ARG A 259 -6.87 -13.85 -3.75
CA ARG A 259 -8.27 -14.26 -3.92
C ARG A 259 -8.77 -14.16 -5.36
N VAL A 260 -8.29 -13.17 -6.11
CA VAL A 260 -8.79 -12.94 -7.48
C VAL A 260 -7.92 -13.64 -8.51
N LEU A 261 -6.60 -13.45 -8.42
CA LEU A 261 -5.65 -14.01 -9.37
C LEU A 261 -5.25 -15.44 -8.99
N SER A 262 -5.16 -16.31 -9.99
CA SER A 262 -4.52 -17.61 -9.80
C SER A 262 -2.99 -17.45 -9.74
N PRO A 263 -2.26 -18.37 -9.09
CA PRO A 263 -0.81 -18.29 -9.01
C PRO A 263 -0.09 -18.22 -10.36
N VAL A 264 -0.62 -18.90 -11.39
CA VAL A 264 -0.09 -18.81 -12.76
C VAL A 264 -0.22 -17.38 -13.30
N GLN A 265 -1.36 -16.72 -13.07
CA GLN A 265 -1.59 -15.35 -13.52
C GLN A 265 -0.74 -14.34 -12.74
N VAL A 266 -0.54 -14.55 -11.43
CA VAL A 266 0.38 -13.75 -10.63
C VAL A 266 1.81 -13.91 -11.15
N ALA A 267 2.27 -15.14 -11.43
CA ALA A 267 3.60 -15.36 -11.99
C ALA A 267 3.78 -14.65 -13.34
N ARG A 268 2.81 -14.78 -14.26
CA ARG A 268 2.85 -14.06 -15.55
C ARG A 268 2.95 -12.55 -15.32
N TYR A 269 2.13 -12.01 -14.45
CA TYR A 269 2.17 -10.59 -14.11
C TYR A 269 3.53 -10.13 -13.54
N LEU A 270 4.12 -10.89 -12.63
CA LEU A 270 5.44 -10.59 -12.05
C LEU A 270 6.54 -10.66 -13.11
N VAL A 271 6.52 -11.69 -13.98
CA VAL A 271 7.51 -11.87 -15.06
C VAL A 271 7.41 -10.78 -16.12
N GLU A 272 6.20 -10.36 -16.47
CA GLU A 272 5.95 -9.31 -17.46
C GLU A 272 6.17 -7.89 -16.92
N SER A 273 6.22 -7.72 -15.59
CA SER A 273 6.55 -6.43 -14.97
C SER A 273 8.04 -6.12 -15.02
N TYR A 274 8.89 -7.14 -15.13
CA TYR A 274 10.35 -7.01 -15.18
C TYR A 274 10.78 -6.26 -16.46
N PRO A 275 11.72 -5.29 -16.36
CA PRO A 275 12.71 -5.10 -15.29
C PRO A 275 12.27 -4.18 -14.14
N MET A 276 10.99 -3.83 -14.04
CA MET A 276 10.47 -3.08 -12.90
C MET A 276 9.69 -4.00 -11.96
N GLY A 277 9.37 -3.49 -10.77
CA GLY A 277 8.50 -4.17 -9.80
C GLY A 277 7.02 -4.10 -10.18
N PRO A 278 6.17 -5.01 -9.72
CA PRO A 278 4.74 -5.00 -10.03
C PRO A 278 4.00 -3.76 -9.49
N ASP A 279 3.20 -3.11 -10.34
CA ASP A 279 2.23 -2.07 -9.90
C ASP A 279 0.79 -2.47 -10.26
N MET A 280 0.09 -3.04 -9.28
CA MET A 280 -1.27 -3.57 -9.45
C MET A 280 -2.30 -2.45 -9.63
N LEU A 281 -2.06 -1.26 -9.07
CA LEU A 281 -2.98 -0.13 -9.24
C LEU A 281 -2.94 0.39 -10.67
N SER A 282 -1.75 0.49 -11.25
CA SER A 282 -1.60 0.86 -12.66
C SER A 282 -2.21 -0.19 -13.58
N LEU A 283 -1.99 -1.48 -13.30
CA LEU A 283 -2.61 -2.58 -14.05
C LEU A 283 -4.15 -2.50 -14.03
N VAL A 284 -4.77 -2.40 -12.85
CA VAL A 284 -6.23 -2.36 -12.72
C VAL A 284 -6.81 -1.03 -13.22
N THR A 285 -6.04 0.06 -13.19
CA THR A 285 -6.43 1.32 -13.85
C THR A 285 -6.45 1.16 -15.37
N CYS A 286 -5.48 0.47 -15.96
CA CYS A 286 -5.51 0.14 -17.39
C CYS A 286 -6.73 -0.74 -17.74
N LEU A 287 -7.03 -1.74 -16.91
CA LEU A 287 -8.24 -2.57 -17.08
C LEU A 287 -9.52 -1.74 -16.99
N ALA A 288 -9.59 -0.79 -16.07
CA ALA A 288 -10.72 0.12 -15.91
C ALA A 288 -10.92 0.99 -17.15
N THR A 289 -9.84 1.50 -17.74
CA THR A 289 -9.92 2.25 -19.00
C THR A 289 -10.46 1.40 -20.15
N GLN A 290 -10.04 0.12 -20.27
CA GLN A 290 -10.57 -0.80 -21.28
C GLN A 290 -12.06 -1.10 -21.07
N GLY A 291 -12.52 -1.13 -19.82
CA GLY A 291 -13.91 -1.34 -19.44
C GLY A 291 -14.80 -0.09 -19.44
N ASN A 292 -14.29 1.07 -19.85
CA ASN A 292 -14.99 2.37 -19.76
C ASN A 292 -15.48 2.70 -18.33
N GLU A 293 -14.75 2.28 -17.29
CA GLU A 293 -15.06 2.59 -15.90
C GLU A 293 -14.68 4.05 -15.56
N PRO A 294 -15.29 4.65 -14.51
CA PRO A 294 -14.95 5.99 -14.07
C PRO A 294 -13.45 6.17 -13.76
N SER A 295 -12.94 7.37 -14.06
CA SER A 295 -11.53 7.68 -13.83
C SER A 295 -11.20 7.64 -12.34
N THR A 296 -9.91 7.48 -12.01
CA THR A 296 -9.47 7.48 -10.60
C THR A 296 -9.85 8.79 -9.89
N ARG A 297 -9.78 9.92 -10.60
CA ARG A 297 -10.17 11.23 -10.06
C ARG A 297 -11.67 11.29 -9.76
N ASP A 298 -12.50 10.70 -10.61
CA ASP A 298 -13.95 10.72 -10.43
C ASP A 298 -14.33 9.90 -9.20
N LEU A 299 -13.79 8.67 -9.05
CA LEU A 299 -14.06 7.82 -7.89
C LEU A 299 -13.59 8.44 -6.57
N LEU A 300 -12.39 9.04 -6.56
CA LEU A 300 -11.88 9.74 -5.38
C LEU A 300 -12.74 10.95 -5.02
N SER A 301 -13.25 11.69 -6.01
CA SER A 301 -14.07 12.88 -5.76
C SER A 301 -15.50 12.52 -5.31
N MET A 302 -16.09 11.45 -5.86
CA MET A 302 -17.40 10.94 -5.43
C MET A 302 -17.43 10.50 -3.97
N ALA A 303 -16.29 10.05 -3.43
CA ALA A 303 -16.19 9.59 -2.05
C ALA A 303 -15.94 10.71 -1.02
N ARG A 304 -15.66 11.94 -1.45
CA ARG A 304 -15.41 13.05 -0.52
C ARG A 304 -16.73 13.52 0.13
N PRO A 305 -16.84 13.52 1.47
CA PRO A 305 -17.99 14.08 2.17
C PRO A 305 -18.24 15.53 1.73
N GLY A 306 -19.45 15.82 1.24
CA GLY A 306 -19.85 17.15 0.77
C GLY A 306 -20.01 17.30 -0.75
N ALA A 307 -19.37 16.45 -1.57
CA ALA A 307 -19.51 16.51 -3.03
C ALA A 307 -20.93 16.15 -3.51
N ALA A 308 -21.63 15.26 -2.79
CA ALA A 308 -22.99 14.84 -3.12
C ALA A 308 -24.06 15.93 -2.86
N ALA A 309 -23.79 16.89 -1.96
CA ALA A 309 -24.75 17.93 -1.59
C ALA A 309 -24.90 19.02 -2.66
N THR A 310 -23.84 19.29 -3.44
CA THR A 310 -23.84 20.34 -4.47
C THR A 310 -24.26 19.85 -5.86
N ALA A 311 -24.17 18.55 -6.14
CA ALA A 311 -24.58 17.98 -7.44
C ALA A 311 -26.11 17.73 -7.55
N GLY A 312 -26.86 17.86 -6.46
CA GLY A 312 -28.28 17.49 -6.37
C GLY A 312 -29.31 18.62 -6.60
N ALA A 313 -28.90 19.86 -6.87
CA ALA A 313 -29.86 20.96 -7.14
C ALA A 313 -30.37 20.98 -8.61
N GLY A 314 -29.94 20.05 -9.44
CA GLY A 314 -30.34 19.93 -10.84
C GLY A 314 -30.93 18.58 -11.17
N SER A 315 -32.23 18.41 -10.88
CA SER A 315 -33.15 17.48 -11.55
C SER A 315 -32.73 15.99 -11.61
N SER A 316 -33.20 15.18 -10.65
CA SER A 316 -33.43 13.74 -10.84
C SER A 316 -34.45 13.22 -9.83
N ALA A 317 -35.44 12.51 -10.35
CA ALA A 317 -36.63 12.04 -9.68
C ALA A 317 -36.33 11.14 -8.46
N ALA A 318 -37.16 11.32 -7.43
CA ALA A 318 -37.19 10.53 -6.20
C ALA A 318 -37.39 9.03 -6.49
N PHE A 319 -36.42 8.21 -6.11
CA PHE A 319 -36.66 6.79 -5.84
C PHE A 319 -37.24 6.68 -4.42
N GLY A 320 -38.53 6.36 -4.35
CA GLY A 320 -39.32 6.42 -3.13
C GLY A 320 -38.84 5.48 -2.02
N ALA A 321 -38.50 6.06 -0.87
CA ALA A 321 -38.57 5.36 0.41
C ALA A 321 -40.03 5.39 0.89
N GLY A 322 -40.82 4.43 0.42
CA GLY A 322 -42.16 4.16 0.95
C GLY A 322 -42.03 3.40 2.27
N GLY A 323 -42.35 4.07 3.38
CA GLY A 323 -42.56 3.44 4.67
C GLY A 323 -43.71 2.44 4.61
N GLY A 324 -43.46 1.23 5.10
CA GLY A 324 -44.45 0.15 5.17
C GLY A 324 -44.34 -0.57 6.51
N SER A 325 -45.34 -0.34 7.34
CA SER A 325 -45.58 -0.91 8.67
C SER A 325 -45.48 -2.43 8.70
N ALA A 326 -44.86 -2.96 9.75
CA ALA A 326 -44.83 -4.38 10.06
C ALA A 326 -46.23 -4.85 10.51
N THR A 327 -46.81 -5.82 9.81
CA THR A 327 -47.83 -6.72 10.34
C THR A 327 -47.48 -8.16 10.01
N ALA A 328 -47.75 -9.02 10.99
CA ALA A 328 -47.45 -10.43 11.04
C ALA A 328 -48.41 -11.27 10.17
N PHE A 329 -47.85 -12.26 9.48
CA PHE A 329 -48.41 -13.58 9.11
C PHE A 329 -47.27 -14.33 8.39
N GLY A 330 -46.92 -15.60 8.60
CA GLY A 330 -47.71 -16.75 8.99
C GLY A 330 -47.61 -17.80 7.87
N GLY A 331 -46.68 -18.75 7.99
CA GLY A 331 -46.79 -20.10 7.41
C GLY A 331 -46.21 -20.35 6.00
N GLY A 332 -45.53 -21.51 5.88
CA GLY A 332 -45.65 -22.34 4.67
C GLY A 332 -44.37 -22.69 3.91
N GLY A 333 -43.66 -23.73 4.38
CA GLY A 333 -43.21 -24.90 3.63
C GLY A 333 -42.48 -24.78 2.27
N GLY A 334 -41.36 -25.49 2.14
CA GLY A 334 -41.00 -26.08 0.84
C GLY A 334 -39.52 -26.27 0.54
N SER A 335 -39.03 -27.47 0.85
CA SER A 335 -38.08 -28.28 0.06
C SER A 335 -36.59 -27.89 -0.04
N HIS A 336 -35.81 -28.71 0.67
CA HIS A 336 -34.39 -29.00 0.49
C HIS A 336 -34.10 -29.77 -0.81
N THR A 337 -33.04 -29.36 -1.51
CA THR A 337 -32.07 -30.24 -2.20
C THR A 337 -30.68 -29.59 -2.04
N ALA A 338 -29.86 -30.04 -1.09
CA ALA A 338 -28.84 -31.07 -1.22
C ALA A 338 -27.77 -30.77 -2.30
N PHE A 339 -26.70 -30.09 -1.91
CA PHE A 339 -25.42 -30.10 -2.63
C PHE A 339 -24.32 -30.53 -1.66
N GLY A 340 -23.73 -31.69 -1.93
CA GLY A 340 -22.62 -32.27 -1.17
C GLY A 340 -21.50 -32.67 -2.11
N ALA A 341 -20.36 -32.01 -1.98
CA ALA A 341 -18.99 -32.45 -2.28
C ALA A 341 -18.12 -31.21 -2.02
N GLY A 342 -17.22 -31.14 -1.04
CA GLY A 342 -16.21 -32.13 -0.70
C GLY A 342 -14.88 -31.66 -1.29
N GLY A 343 -14.24 -30.67 -0.66
CA GLY A 343 -12.95 -30.13 -1.08
C GLY A 343 -12.27 -29.38 0.06
N ALA A 344 -11.48 -30.11 0.85
CA ALA A 344 -10.62 -29.52 1.86
C ALA A 344 -9.46 -28.80 1.16
N THR A 345 -9.46 -27.47 1.19
CA THR A 345 -8.29 -26.65 0.81
C THR A 345 -7.65 -26.10 2.07
N SER A 346 -6.43 -26.55 2.34
CA SER A 346 -5.57 -26.08 3.41
C SER A 346 -5.26 -24.59 3.23
N SER A 347 -5.81 -23.74 4.11
CA SER A 347 -5.41 -22.34 4.23
C SER A 347 -4.20 -22.25 5.16
N ALA A 348 -3.06 -21.83 4.63
CA ALA A 348 -1.87 -21.51 5.40
C ALA A 348 -2.03 -20.13 6.06
N ALA A 349 -1.63 -20.03 7.33
CA ALA A 349 -1.64 -18.82 8.15
C ALA A 349 -0.44 -17.92 7.84
N PHE A 350 -0.62 -16.60 7.99
CA PHE A 350 0.41 -15.56 7.84
C PHE A 350 0.70 -14.91 9.21
N PRO A 351 1.92 -14.42 9.46
CA PRO A 351 2.31 -13.84 10.76
C PRO A 351 1.81 -12.39 10.95
N ALA A 352 1.74 -11.98 12.22
CA ALA A 352 1.22 -10.70 12.71
C ALA A 352 2.24 -9.55 12.66
N MET A 353 1.71 -8.32 12.67
CA MET A 353 2.35 -7.05 12.31
C MET A 353 2.82 -6.26 13.56
N GLY A 354 4.03 -5.70 13.51
CA GLY A 354 4.52 -4.62 14.39
C GLY A 354 4.64 -3.33 13.58
N THR A 355 4.12 -2.20 14.09
CA THR A 355 3.95 -0.96 13.33
C THR A 355 5.24 -0.15 13.22
N SER A 356 5.59 0.26 12.00
CA SER A 356 6.61 1.29 11.73
C SER A 356 6.22 2.04 10.45
N SER A 357 5.89 3.32 10.60
CA SER A 357 5.31 4.14 9.52
C SER A 357 6.35 5.14 9.01
N ALA A 358 6.73 5.05 7.73
CA ALA A 358 7.46 6.12 7.04
C ALA A 358 7.18 6.17 5.52
N ALA A 359 6.99 7.40 5.06
CA ALA A 359 7.11 7.95 3.70
C ALA A 359 5.93 7.80 2.71
N PHE A 360 5.15 8.88 2.57
CA PHE A 360 4.56 9.29 1.29
C PHE A 360 4.97 10.73 0.94
N GLY A 361 5.42 10.92 -0.30
CA GLY A 361 5.68 12.23 -0.90
C GLY A 361 4.45 12.68 -1.68
N GLY A 362 3.91 13.86 -1.33
CA GLY A 362 2.76 14.48 -1.99
C GLY A 362 3.18 15.67 -2.85
N VAL A 363 2.50 15.85 -3.98
CA VAL A 363 2.52 17.07 -4.81
C VAL A 363 1.23 17.82 -4.49
N ALA A 364 1.35 19.02 -3.90
CA ALA A 364 0.23 19.88 -3.52
C ALA A 364 -0.14 20.86 -4.63
N GLY A 365 -1.44 21.06 -4.86
CA GLY A 365 -2.00 22.10 -5.72
C GLY A 365 -3.11 22.85 -4.99
N SER A 366 -3.00 24.18 -4.94
CA SER A 366 -3.84 25.10 -4.17
C SER A 366 -5.28 25.24 -4.68
N ALA A 367 -6.23 25.44 -3.77
CA ALA A 367 -7.51 26.11 -4.05
C ALA A 367 -8.10 26.77 -2.79
N ALA A 368 -8.90 27.82 -3.02
CA ALA A 368 -9.17 28.95 -2.13
C ALA A 368 -10.30 28.77 -1.08
N ALA A 369 -10.28 29.71 -0.14
CA ALA A 369 -11.10 29.86 1.06
C ALA A 369 -12.60 30.11 0.84
N PHE A 370 -13.44 29.70 1.79
CA PHE A 370 -14.65 30.43 2.22
C PHE A 370 -15.22 29.92 3.58
N GLY A 371 -15.56 30.87 4.47
CA GLY A 371 -16.80 30.89 5.27
C GLY A 371 -16.89 30.09 6.58
N SER A 372 -16.69 30.77 7.71
CA SER A 372 -16.91 30.27 9.09
C SER A 372 -18.38 30.12 9.47
N GLY A 373 -18.71 29.09 10.27
CA GLY A 373 -19.96 28.98 11.03
C GLY A 373 -19.79 28.05 12.22
N SER A 374 -20.11 28.53 13.42
CA SER A 374 -19.73 27.96 14.72
C SER A 374 -20.79 27.07 15.37
N SER A 375 -20.30 26.11 16.16
CA SER A 375 -20.90 25.44 17.34
C SER A 375 -22.15 24.54 17.22
N SER A 376 -22.02 23.26 17.62
CA SER A 376 -22.49 22.76 18.93
C SER A 376 -22.33 21.24 19.07
N HIS A 377 -21.95 20.81 20.28
CA HIS A 377 -21.81 19.42 20.73
C HIS A 377 -23.09 18.59 20.55
N ALA A 378 -22.95 17.36 20.02
CA ALA A 378 -23.83 16.24 20.34
C ALA A 378 -23.06 14.93 20.25
N ALA A 379 -23.14 14.12 21.30
CA ALA A 379 -22.60 12.77 21.36
C ALA A 379 -23.29 11.87 20.31
N PHE A 380 -22.51 11.22 19.46
CA PHE A 380 -23.00 10.18 18.55
C PHE A 380 -22.31 8.85 18.85
N SER A 381 -23.03 8.00 19.56
CA SER A 381 -22.89 6.55 19.51
C SER A 381 -23.65 6.01 18.28
N GLY A 382 -22.91 5.42 17.34
CA GLY A 382 -23.36 4.70 16.13
C GLY A 382 -23.25 5.54 14.84
N PRO A 383 -23.23 4.97 13.61
CA PRO A 383 -23.08 3.57 13.15
C PRO A 383 -21.82 3.37 12.27
N GLY A 384 -21.19 2.21 12.32
CA GLY A 384 -20.12 1.86 11.36
C GLY A 384 -18.82 1.42 12.00
N ASP A 385 -18.86 0.25 12.64
CA ASP A 385 -17.64 -0.44 13.06
C ASP A 385 -17.06 -1.26 11.89
N TRP A 386 -16.76 -0.57 10.78
CA TRP A 386 -16.01 -1.18 9.66
C TRP A 386 -14.61 -1.61 10.12
N ARG A 387 -14.10 -0.97 11.20
CA ARG A 387 -12.92 -1.42 11.92
C ARG A 387 -13.11 -2.85 12.42
N GLN A 388 -14.26 -3.21 12.99
CA GLN A 388 -14.56 -4.61 13.29
C GLN A 388 -14.85 -5.49 12.07
N ALA A 389 -15.43 -4.97 11.00
CA ALA A 389 -15.58 -5.74 9.76
C ALA A 389 -14.24 -6.07 9.07
N LEU A 390 -13.19 -5.25 9.26
CA LEU A 390 -11.81 -5.54 8.85
C LEU A 390 -11.09 -6.42 9.88
N VAL A 391 -11.29 -6.18 11.18
CA VAL A 391 -10.63 -6.91 12.27
C VAL A 391 -11.20 -8.32 12.47
N HIS A 392 -12.46 -8.59 12.11
CA HIS A 392 -13.11 -9.89 12.38
C HIS A 392 -12.69 -11.01 11.40
N PRO A 393 -12.61 -10.78 10.07
CA PRO A 393 -11.98 -11.73 9.14
C PRO A 393 -10.52 -11.97 9.49
N LEU A 394 -9.83 -10.92 9.93
CA LEU A 394 -8.48 -11.03 10.47
C LEU A 394 -8.51 -11.94 11.72
N ARG A 395 -9.22 -11.64 12.81
CA ARG A 395 -9.28 -12.47 14.05
C ARG A 395 -9.70 -13.92 13.84
N VAL A 396 -10.63 -14.21 12.93
CA VAL A 396 -11.05 -15.59 12.61
C VAL A 396 -9.93 -16.36 11.90
N LEU A 397 -9.04 -15.67 11.20
CA LEU A 397 -7.80 -16.25 10.67
C LEU A 397 -6.71 -16.44 11.75
N HIS A 398 -6.82 -15.78 12.92
CA HIS A 398 -5.83 -15.83 14.02
C HIS A 398 -6.09 -16.95 15.07
N SER A 399 -7.31 -17.47 15.21
CA SER A 399 -7.66 -18.38 16.32
C SER A 399 -7.51 -19.87 16.02
N ARG A 400 -7.06 -20.25 14.82
CA ARG A 400 -6.75 -21.66 14.48
C ARG A 400 -5.26 -21.94 14.56
N SER A 401 -4.82 -22.31 15.77
CA SER A 401 -3.51 -22.94 15.98
C SER A 401 -3.47 -24.29 15.23
N PRO A 402 -2.34 -24.68 14.59
CA PRO A 402 -2.22 -25.96 13.93
C PRO A 402 -2.40 -27.11 14.95
N PRO A 403 -3.05 -28.23 14.57
CA PRO A 403 -3.11 -29.39 15.44
C PRO A 403 -1.69 -29.91 15.66
N ALA A 404 -1.28 -29.98 16.93
CA ALA A 404 -0.02 -30.58 17.33
C ALA A 404 0.07 -31.99 16.71
N SER A 405 1.07 -32.20 15.86
CA SER A 405 1.36 -33.48 15.26
C SER A 405 1.77 -34.47 16.35
N SER A 406 0.81 -35.29 16.78
CA SER A 406 1.06 -36.46 17.60
C SER A 406 1.96 -37.42 16.81
N GLN A 407 3.24 -37.45 17.17
CA GLN A 407 4.14 -38.56 16.84
C GLN A 407 3.57 -39.84 17.47
N GLN A 408 2.88 -40.63 16.66
CA GLN A 408 2.52 -41.99 17.02
C GLN A 408 3.58 -42.91 16.42
N GLY A 409 4.59 -43.23 17.23
CA GLY A 409 5.51 -44.30 16.94
C GLY A 409 4.79 -45.64 17.04
N HIS A 410 4.80 -46.41 15.95
CA HIS A 410 4.49 -47.82 15.98
C HIS A 410 5.77 -48.64 15.75
N ARG A 411 6.01 -49.50 16.74
CA ARG A 411 6.89 -50.66 16.70
C ARG A 411 6.39 -51.70 15.72
#